data_AF-A0A950S9P2-F1
#
_entry.id   AF-A0A950S9P2-F1
#
_cell.length_a   1.000
_cell.length_b   1.000
_cell.length_c   1.000
_cell.angle_alpha   90.00
_cell.angle_beta   90.00
_cell.angle_gamma   90.00
#
_symmetry.space_group_name_H-M   'P 1'
#
loop_
_entity.id
_entity.type
_entity.pdbx_description
1 polymer ?
#
loop_
_entity_poly.entity_id
_entity_poly.type
_entity_poly.pdbx_seq_one_letter_code
_entity_poly.pdbx_strand_id
1 'polypeptide(L)'
;MTGFAVKFLGCKVSQADAMLARQALLHAGHTEVEEADADLHVVNTCCITGEAEAKSRQAVRRSLSHAEQVFVAGCAVNLAAGRFAALDPRVRPFVGTAEDVAGAMAEGLGACADVEHDVLARETTDEPSSRTRGFIKVQDGCDCHCAYCIIPTVRGDARSRPASAVLAEARRRVERGQPELVVTGISVGDYRDPERGLELGDLMLELARVPGVERVRLSSVEVIHVKDSLMRALAAEPKVCPHLHIPLQSGDDGVLAAMGRHYTAAEYLRHVEALRAVIPAVNVTTDVIVGFPTEDEPAFARTLAAVEAAGITRVHTFPYSPRPGTVAERLGDRVPPAEKKRRSQAMRGFSEVRSRHHRAAKLGAHERVLVDKVAASQCSGYTADYTRCYLPAGAAARGSLVDVHCLELFADGIRAGAILGG
;
A
#
# COMPACT_ATOMS: atom_id res chain seq x y z
N MET A 1 17.52 28.68 3.89
CA MET A 1 17.00 27.41 4.45
C MET A 1 15.53 27.62 4.73
N THR A 2 14.68 26.72 4.24
CA THR A 2 13.21 26.90 4.26
C THR A 2 12.61 25.79 5.13
N GLY A 3 11.67 26.15 6.00
CA GLY A 3 10.88 25.17 6.75
C GLY A 3 9.89 24.47 5.83
N PHE A 4 9.85 23.14 5.84
CA PHE A 4 8.91 22.39 4.98
C PHE A 4 8.09 21.35 5.74
N ALA A 5 6.92 21.02 5.18
CA ALA A 5 6.07 19.92 5.64
C ALA A 5 5.60 19.06 4.46
N VAL A 6 5.56 17.74 4.64
CA VAL A 6 5.17 16.78 3.60
C VAL A 6 3.85 16.11 3.93
N LYS A 7 2.92 16.13 2.98
CA LYS A 7 1.63 15.44 3.03
C LYS A 7 1.56 14.43 1.90
N PHE A 8 0.96 13.28 2.17
CA PHE A 8 0.68 12.30 1.14
C PHE A 8 -0.76 11.84 1.20
N LEU A 9 -1.31 11.54 0.04
CA LEU A 9 -2.60 10.90 -0.14
C LEU A 9 -2.40 9.66 -1.02
N GLY A 10 -3.25 8.65 -0.81
CA GLY A 10 -3.27 7.45 -1.65
C GLY A 10 -2.65 6.22 -0.99
N CYS A 11 -1.89 5.45 -1.77
CA CYS A 11 -1.46 4.11 -1.42
C CYS A 11 -0.04 4.08 -0.82
N LYS A 12 0.44 2.86 -0.48
CA LYS A 12 1.80 2.64 0.04
C LYS A 12 2.88 3.09 -0.94
N VAL A 13 2.62 3.03 -2.26
CA VAL A 13 3.51 3.54 -3.30
C VAL A 13 3.60 5.07 -3.23
N SER A 14 2.46 5.78 -3.18
CA SER A 14 2.45 7.24 -2.98
C SER A 14 3.12 7.65 -1.67
N GLN A 15 3.01 6.83 -0.62
CA GLN A 15 3.73 7.10 0.61
C GLN A 15 5.24 6.94 0.45
N ALA A 16 5.71 5.90 -0.23
CA ALA A 16 7.13 5.72 -0.54
C ALA A 16 7.67 6.90 -1.37
N ASP A 17 6.93 7.31 -2.40
CA ASP A 17 7.24 8.48 -3.21
C ASP A 17 7.37 9.75 -2.34
N ALA A 18 6.42 10.01 -1.43
CA ALA A 18 6.49 11.18 -0.55
C ALA A 18 7.70 11.15 0.41
N MET A 19 8.13 9.96 0.85
CA MET A 19 9.31 9.82 1.70
C MET A 19 10.61 10.07 0.95
N LEU A 20 10.67 9.78 -0.35
CA LEU A 20 11.81 10.13 -1.20
C LEU A 20 11.91 11.64 -1.37
N ALA A 21 10.79 12.32 -1.65
CA ALA A 21 10.75 13.78 -1.73
C ALA A 21 11.19 14.44 -0.40
N ARG A 22 10.67 13.95 0.74
CA ARG A 22 11.10 14.40 2.08
C ARG A 22 12.61 14.27 2.25
N GLN A 23 13.17 13.11 1.89
CA GLN A 23 14.58 12.81 2.09
C GLN A 23 15.49 13.73 1.29
N ALA A 24 15.12 14.03 0.04
CA ALA A 24 15.91 14.92 -0.79
C ALA A 24 15.88 16.38 -0.31
N LEU A 25 14.77 16.84 0.27
CA LEU A 25 14.70 18.17 0.87
C LEU A 25 15.63 18.30 2.07
N LEU A 26 15.70 17.27 2.92
CA LEU A 26 16.67 17.22 4.01
C LEU A 26 18.11 17.25 3.48
N HIS A 27 18.40 16.56 2.37
CA HIS A 27 19.73 16.59 1.71
C HIS A 27 20.10 17.94 1.16
N ALA A 28 19.12 18.67 0.61
CA ALA A 28 19.31 20.02 0.11
C ALA A 28 19.43 21.07 1.24
N GLY A 29 19.40 20.66 2.52
CA GLY A 29 19.57 21.55 3.67
C GLY A 29 18.30 22.28 4.10
N HIS A 30 17.12 21.80 3.69
CA HIS A 30 15.85 22.26 4.24
C HIS A 30 15.55 21.54 5.56
N THR A 31 14.71 22.16 6.39
CA THR A 31 14.35 21.63 7.71
C THR A 31 12.89 21.23 7.73
N GLU A 32 12.58 20.01 8.14
CA GLU A 32 11.18 19.61 8.35
C GLU A 32 10.66 20.24 9.64
N VAL A 33 9.50 20.89 9.57
CA VAL A 33 8.84 21.56 10.69
C VAL A 33 7.37 21.14 10.77
N GLU A 34 6.69 21.54 11.84
CA GLU A 34 5.25 21.31 11.97
C GLU A 34 4.47 22.01 10.85
N GLU A 35 3.35 21.42 10.44
CA GLU A 35 2.55 21.91 9.30
C GLU A 35 2.13 23.39 9.43
N ALA A 36 1.91 23.87 10.65
CA ALA A 36 1.51 25.25 10.88
C ALA A 36 2.65 26.27 10.69
N ASP A 37 3.90 25.81 10.79
CA ASP A 37 5.12 26.63 10.80
C ASP A 37 5.92 26.50 9.49
N ALA A 38 5.45 25.69 8.54
CA ALA A 38 6.15 25.43 7.29
C ALA A 38 5.83 26.50 6.24
N ASP A 39 6.87 27.20 5.78
CA ASP A 39 6.79 28.12 4.63
C ASP A 39 6.46 27.36 3.33
N LEU A 40 6.80 26.06 3.31
CA LEU A 40 6.73 25.21 2.14
C LEU A 40 5.99 23.90 2.38
N HIS A 41 4.93 23.65 1.63
CA HIS A 41 4.23 22.37 1.68
C HIS A 41 4.46 21.54 0.43
N VAL A 42 4.78 20.25 0.60
CA VAL A 42 4.79 19.25 -0.48
C VAL A 42 3.58 18.34 -0.31
N VAL A 43 2.72 18.25 -1.32
CA VAL A 43 1.52 17.42 -1.30
C VAL A 43 1.59 16.36 -2.41
N ASN A 44 1.77 15.10 -2.02
CA ASN A 44 1.68 13.98 -2.94
C ASN A 44 0.22 13.54 -3.12
N THR A 45 -0.27 13.57 -4.36
CA THR A 45 -1.70 13.45 -4.71
C THR A 45 -2.08 12.06 -5.22
N CYS A 46 -3.37 11.74 -5.18
CA CYS A 46 -3.93 10.46 -5.62
C CYS A 46 -5.14 10.66 -6.54
N CYS A 47 -5.28 9.83 -7.58
CA CYS A 47 -6.36 9.91 -8.58
C CYS A 47 -7.17 8.61 -8.77
N ILE A 48 -6.92 7.58 -7.96
CA ILE A 48 -7.52 6.24 -8.14
C ILE A 48 -9.06 6.26 -8.04
N THR A 49 -9.63 7.22 -7.29
CA THR A 49 -11.07 7.47 -7.23
C THR A 49 -11.34 8.97 -7.30
N GLY A 50 -12.56 9.35 -7.69
CA GLY A 50 -12.97 10.76 -7.67
C GLY A 50 -12.91 11.38 -6.27
N GLU A 51 -13.16 10.59 -5.22
CA GLU A 51 -13.03 11.02 -3.83
C GLU A 51 -11.56 11.29 -3.44
N ALA A 52 -10.63 10.42 -3.85
CA ALA A 52 -9.20 10.63 -3.60
C ALA A 52 -8.67 11.89 -4.29
N GLU A 53 -9.13 12.15 -5.52
CA GLU A 53 -8.80 13.35 -6.27
C GLU A 53 -9.35 14.62 -5.59
N ALA A 54 -10.60 14.56 -5.12
CA ALA A 54 -11.23 15.65 -4.36
C ALA A 54 -10.49 15.94 -3.05
N LYS A 55 -10.12 14.90 -2.29
CA LYS A 55 -9.31 15.03 -1.06
C LYS A 55 -7.94 15.62 -1.34
N SER A 56 -7.33 15.28 -2.48
CA SER A 56 -6.05 15.83 -2.91
C SER A 56 -6.16 17.34 -3.14
N ARG A 57 -7.15 17.81 -3.91
CA ARG A 57 -7.41 19.25 -4.07
C ARG A 57 -7.71 19.95 -2.75
N GLN A 58 -8.46 19.31 -1.86
CA GLN A 58 -8.76 19.87 -0.55
C GLN A 58 -7.50 20.01 0.32
N ALA A 59 -6.59 19.03 0.27
CA ALA A 59 -5.32 19.09 0.99
C ALA A 59 -4.45 20.24 0.49
N VAL A 60 -4.37 20.46 -0.83
CA VAL A 60 -3.67 21.61 -1.43
C VAL A 60 -4.27 22.93 -0.95
N ARG A 61 -5.61 23.06 -0.97
CA ARG A 61 -6.28 24.28 -0.47
C ARG A 61 -6.01 24.56 1.00
N ARG A 62 -5.99 23.53 1.85
CA ARG A 62 -5.62 23.69 3.27
C ARG A 62 -4.16 24.10 3.43
N SER A 63 -3.25 23.55 2.62
CA SER A 63 -1.85 23.94 2.65
C SER A 63 -1.63 25.41 2.32
N LEU A 64 -2.43 25.99 1.42
CA LEU A 64 -2.36 27.42 1.06
C LEU A 64 -2.72 28.39 2.20
N SER A 65 -3.31 27.90 3.29
CA SER A 65 -3.61 28.68 4.49
C SER A 65 -2.41 28.83 5.44
N HIS A 66 -1.36 28.02 5.26
CA HIS A 66 -0.19 27.97 6.14
C HIS A 66 1.11 28.26 5.40
N ALA A 67 1.26 27.77 4.17
CA ALA A 67 2.49 27.88 3.39
C ALA A 67 2.45 29.01 2.36
N GLU A 68 3.60 29.64 2.14
CA GLU A 68 3.80 30.62 1.07
C GLU A 68 3.87 29.95 -0.31
N GLN A 69 4.33 28.70 -0.35
CA GLN A 69 4.42 27.89 -1.56
C GLN A 69 3.92 26.46 -1.33
N VAL A 70 3.20 25.93 -2.32
CA VAL A 70 2.68 24.55 -2.28
C VAL A 70 3.13 23.79 -3.52
N PHE A 71 4.09 22.90 -3.31
CA PHE A 71 4.51 21.90 -4.29
C PHE A 71 3.52 20.75 -4.32
N VAL A 72 3.08 20.35 -5.51
CA VAL A 72 2.13 19.25 -5.69
C VAL A 72 2.65 18.27 -6.71
N ALA A 73 2.62 16.98 -6.37
CA ALA A 73 3.11 15.90 -7.21
C ALA A 73 2.19 14.69 -7.13
N GLY A 74 2.54 13.59 -7.81
CA GLY A 74 1.83 12.32 -7.71
C GLY A 74 0.75 12.10 -8.75
N CYS A 75 -0.01 11.02 -8.59
CA CYS A 75 -0.82 10.47 -9.67
C CYS A 75 -1.90 11.42 -10.19
N ALA A 76 -2.46 12.30 -9.36
CA ALA A 76 -3.46 13.26 -9.84
C ALA A 76 -2.85 14.42 -10.60
N VAL A 77 -1.63 14.82 -10.24
CA VAL A 77 -0.86 15.84 -10.97
C VAL A 77 -0.39 15.29 -12.32
N ASN A 78 0.13 14.05 -12.36
CA ASN A 78 0.49 13.37 -13.61
C ASN A 78 -0.70 13.22 -14.57
N LEU A 79 -1.92 13.06 -14.04
CA LEU A 79 -3.13 13.00 -14.86
C LEU A 79 -3.56 14.37 -15.38
N ALA A 80 -3.46 15.42 -14.56
CA ALA A 80 -4.05 16.72 -14.87
C ALA A 80 -3.38 17.89 -14.12
N ALA A 81 -2.10 18.16 -14.37
CA ALA A 81 -1.33 19.21 -13.71
C ALA A 81 -2.00 20.59 -13.77
N GLY A 82 -2.59 20.95 -14.91
CA GLY A 82 -3.31 22.21 -15.11
C GLY A 82 -4.46 22.44 -14.11
N ARG A 83 -5.13 21.36 -13.65
CA ARG A 83 -6.21 21.49 -12.64
C ARG A 83 -5.69 21.88 -11.26
N PHE A 84 -4.43 21.57 -10.97
CA PHE A 84 -3.79 21.96 -9.72
C PHE A 84 -3.13 23.34 -9.83
N ALA A 85 -2.47 23.66 -10.94
CA ALA A 85 -1.96 25.01 -11.21
C ALA A 85 -3.07 26.07 -11.12
N ALA A 86 -4.28 25.76 -11.61
CA ALA A 86 -5.42 26.67 -11.59
C ALA A 86 -6.02 26.91 -10.19
N LEU A 87 -5.55 26.22 -9.14
CA LEU A 87 -6.10 26.39 -7.78
C LEU A 87 -5.68 27.71 -7.14
N ASP A 88 -4.40 28.11 -7.29
CA ASP A 88 -3.83 29.34 -6.72
C ASP A 88 -2.43 29.58 -7.36
N PRO A 89 -2.03 30.84 -7.62
CA PRO A 89 -0.71 31.17 -8.18
C PRO A 89 0.49 30.72 -7.34
N ARG A 90 0.31 30.32 -6.08
CA ARG A 90 1.36 29.74 -5.20
C ARG A 90 1.51 28.22 -5.35
N VAL A 91 0.61 27.57 -6.09
CA VAL A 91 0.69 26.13 -6.36
C VAL A 91 1.65 25.88 -7.51
N ARG A 92 2.58 24.94 -7.31
CA ARG A 92 3.56 24.52 -8.32
C ARG A 92 3.40 23.02 -8.57
N PRO A 93 2.72 22.61 -9.65
CA PRO A 93 2.61 21.20 -10.00
C PRO A 93 3.88 20.68 -10.67
N PHE A 94 4.25 19.46 -10.29
CA PHE A 94 5.36 18.71 -10.87
C PHE A 94 4.82 17.42 -11.47
N VAL A 95 5.04 17.29 -12.77
CA VAL A 95 4.78 16.05 -13.50
C VAL A 95 6.09 15.27 -13.50
N GLY A 96 6.04 14.02 -13.08
CA GLY A 96 7.24 13.19 -12.93
C GLY A 96 7.17 12.36 -11.65
N THR A 97 8.31 11.79 -11.28
CA THR A 97 8.50 11.02 -10.05
C THR A 97 8.72 11.95 -8.85
N ALA A 98 8.63 11.41 -7.63
CA ALA A 98 8.97 12.17 -6.44
C ALA A 98 10.46 12.58 -6.36
N GLU A 99 11.32 11.92 -7.13
CA GLU A 99 12.75 12.23 -7.24
C GLU A 99 12.98 13.44 -8.18
N ASP A 100 12.17 13.58 -9.23
CA ASP A 100 12.20 14.75 -10.12
C ASP A 100 11.77 16.03 -9.39
N VAL A 101 10.77 15.91 -8.50
CA VAL A 101 10.33 17.01 -7.62
C VAL A 101 11.50 17.48 -6.75
N ALA A 102 12.20 16.52 -6.16
CA ALA A 102 13.34 16.76 -5.30
C ALA A 102 14.53 17.41 -6.03
N GLY A 103 14.86 16.94 -7.23
CA GLY A 103 15.90 17.53 -8.08
C GLY A 103 15.55 18.94 -8.52
N ALA A 104 14.33 19.16 -9.03
CA ALA A 104 13.88 20.47 -9.49
C ALA A 104 13.80 21.51 -8.35
N MET A 105 13.47 21.09 -7.13
CA MET A 105 13.49 21.95 -5.96
C MET A 105 14.90 22.30 -5.49
N ALA A 106 15.86 21.38 -5.60
CA ALA A 106 17.26 21.64 -5.27
C ALA A 106 17.93 22.59 -6.27
N GLU A 107 17.52 22.56 -7.54
CA GLU A 107 18.08 23.39 -8.62
C GLU A 107 17.40 24.77 -8.75
N GLY A 108 16.34 25.05 -7.97
CA GLY A 108 15.64 26.33 -8.01
C GLY A 108 14.97 26.62 -9.37
N LEU A 109 14.70 25.60 -10.17
CA LEU A 109 14.15 25.75 -11.52
C LEU A 109 12.63 25.95 -11.47
N GLY A 110 12.20 27.11 -11.98
CA GLY A 110 10.80 27.45 -12.18
C GLY A 110 10.22 26.79 -13.45
N ALA A 111 8.99 26.32 -13.31
CA ALA A 111 8.02 25.95 -14.36
C ALA A 111 8.22 24.61 -15.09
N CYS A 112 7.06 24.00 -15.41
CA CYS A 112 6.80 22.76 -16.17
C CYS A 112 8.03 22.08 -16.76
N ALA A 113 8.54 21.08 -16.06
CA ALA A 113 9.40 20.08 -16.65
C ALA A 113 8.55 18.83 -16.93
N ASP A 114 8.25 18.58 -18.22
CA ASP A 114 7.95 17.23 -18.70
C ASP A 114 9.29 16.49 -18.70
N VAL A 115 9.54 15.69 -17.67
CA VAL A 115 10.75 14.88 -17.57
C VAL A 115 10.35 13.43 -17.79
N GLU A 116 10.94 12.81 -18.81
CA GLU A 116 10.73 11.42 -19.17
C GLU A 116 11.00 10.49 -17.97
N HIS A 117 10.14 9.48 -17.85
CA HIS A 117 10.08 8.53 -16.74
C HIS A 117 11.32 7.63 -16.69
N ASP A 118 12.38 8.02 -15.98
CA ASP A 118 13.39 7.08 -15.53
C ASP A 118 14.21 7.62 -14.35
N VAL A 119 14.01 7.09 -13.13
CA VAL A 119 14.94 7.39 -12.02
C VAL A 119 15.03 6.24 -11.03
N LEU A 120 16.24 5.70 -10.90
CA LEU A 120 16.63 4.69 -9.91
C LEU A 120 18.06 4.92 -9.41
N ALA A 121 18.33 6.04 -8.74
CA ALA A 121 19.51 6.15 -7.88
C ALA A 121 19.46 7.47 -7.11
N ARG A 122 19.51 7.40 -5.76
CA ARG A 122 20.27 8.34 -4.90
C ARG A 122 20.26 7.93 -3.42
N GLU A 123 21.32 8.35 -2.74
CA GLU A 123 21.73 8.00 -1.36
C GLU A 123 21.11 8.93 -0.30
N THR A 124 21.14 8.53 0.99
CA THR A 124 20.33 9.13 2.08
C THR A 124 21.17 9.57 3.31
N THR A 125 20.62 10.41 4.22
CA THR A 125 21.26 10.98 5.43
C THR A 125 20.85 10.22 6.72
N ASP A 126 21.49 10.51 7.86
CA ASP A 126 21.51 9.66 9.07
C ASP A 126 20.39 9.85 10.12
N GLU A 127 19.24 10.47 9.82
CA GLU A 127 18.20 10.70 10.87
C GLU A 127 17.31 9.48 11.20
N PRO A 128 17.04 9.18 12.49
CA PRO A 128 16.14 8.11 12.93
C PRO A 128 14.68 8.30 12.48
N SER A 129 14.00 7.21 12.12
CA SER A 129 12.59 7.27 11.72
C SER A 129 11.64 7.10 12.89
N SER A 130 10.56 7.88 12.94
CA SER A 130 9.46 7.66 13.89
C SER A 130 8.63 6.41 13.58
N ARG A 131 8.89 5.65 12.51
CA ARG A 131 8.05 4.51 12.08
C ARG A 131 8.76 3.17 12.26
N THR A 132 8.04 2.15 12.71
CA THR A 132 8.55 0.76 12.81
C THR A 132 8.61 0.03 11.45
N ARG A 133 7.80 0.46 10.48
CA ARG A 133 7.67 -0.18 9.16
C ARG A 133 8.25 0.70 8.06
N GLY A 134 9.19 0.16 7.30
CA GLY A 134 9.80 0.80 6.15
C GLY A 134 9.20 0.29 4.83
N PHE A 135 8.52 1.15 4.08
CA PHE A 135 7.98 0.79 2.75
C PHE A 135 9.06 0.92 1.69
N ILE A 136 9.45 -0.18 1.05
CA ILE A 136 10.40 -0.16 -0.06
C ILE A 136 9.62 -0.39 -1.35
N LYS A 137 9.52 0.65 -2.19
CA LYS A 137 8.97 0.54 -3.54
C LYS A 137 9.96 -0.27 -4.36
N VAL A 138 9.61 -1.45 -4.87
CA VAL A 138 10.50 -2.31 -5.68
C VAL A 138 10.11 -2.38 -7.15
N GLN A 139 8.89 -1.96 -7.45
CA GLN A 139 8.28 -2.01 -8.78
C GLN A 139 7.33 -0.81 -8.93
N ASP A 140 7.23 -0.26 -10.14
CA ASP A 140 6.31 0.84 -10.49
C ASP A 140 5.71 0.62 -11.89
N GLY A 141 4.60 1.29 -12.20
CA GLY A 141 3.85 1.05 -13.45
C GLY A 141 3.13 -0.30 -13.51
N CYS A 142 2.38 -0.58 -14.58
CA CYS A 142 1.60 -1.82 -14.72
C CYS A 142 1.13 -2.08 -16.14
N ASP A 143 1.33 -3.31 -16.61
CA ASP A 143 0.97 -3.76 -17.98
C ASP A 143 -0.33 -4.59 -18.01
N CYS A 144 -1.03 -4.73 -16.88
CA CYS A 144 -2.27 -5.52 -16.80
C CYS A 144 -3.46 -4.86 -17.51
N HIS A 145 -3.37 -3.56 -17.82
CA HIS A 145 -4.39 -2.76 -18.54
C HIS A 145 -5.87 -3.03 -18.13
N CYS A 146 -6.15 -3.21 -16.84
CA CYS A 146 -7.51 -3.46 -16.36
C CYS A 146 -8.44 -2.30 -16.77
N ALA A 147 -9.66 -2.64 -17.18
CA ALA A 147 -10.57 -1.71 -17.86
C ALA A 147 -10.90 -0.45 -17.05
N TYR A 148 -10.91 -0.53 -15.71
CA TYR A 148 -11.20 0.58 -14.79
C TYR A 148 -9.96 1.34 -14.31
N CYS A 149 -8.75 0.86 -14.60
CA CYS A 149 -7.53 1.32 -13.98
C CYS A 149 -6.88 2.44 -14.81
N ILE A 150 -6.67 3.61 -14.19
CA ILE A 150 -5.98 4.75 -14.82
C ILE A 150 -4.44 4.67 -14.69
N ILE A 151 -3.93 3.70 -13.92
CA ILE A 151 -2.52 3.64 -13.55
C ILE A 151 -1.56 3.57 -14.74
N PRO A 152 -1.79 2.77 -15.79
CA PRO A 152 -0.88 2.74 -16.95
C PRO A 152 -0.70 4.12 -17.58
N THR A 153 -1.75 4.95 -17.60
CA THR A 153 -1.68 6.33 -18.10
C THR A 153 -0.85 7.26 -17.22
N VAL A 154 -0.91 7.10 -15.89
CA VAL A 154 -0.28 8.07 -14.94
C VAL A 154 1.08 7.64 -14.41
N ARG A 155 1.45 6.36 -14.58
CA ARG A 155 2.71 5.78 -14.09
C ARG A 155 3.50 5.02 -15.15
N GLY A 156 2.94 4.84 -16.36
CA GLY A 156 3.58 4.13 -17.46
C GLY A 156 3.66 2.61 -17.26
N ASP A 157 4.48 2.00 -18.10
CA ASP A 157 4.71 0.56 -18.17
C ASP A 157 5.43 0.01 -16.92
N ALA A 158 5.29 -1.30 -16.71
CA ALA A 158 5.89 -1.97 -15.56
C ALA A 158 7.42 -1.91 -15.61
N ARG A 159 8.01 -1.48 -14.49
CA ARG A 159 9.46 -1.43 -14.29
C ARG A 159 9.84 -1.85 -12.89
N SER A 160 10.98 -2.52 -12.79
CA SER A 160 11.50 -3.07 -11.54
C SER A 160 12.82 -2.41 -11.14
N ARG A 161 13.05 -2.29 -9.84
CA ARG A 161 14.31 -1.79 -9.31
C ARG A 161 15.38 -2.90 -9.26
N PRO A 162 16.65 -2.59 -9.55
CA PRO A 162 17.76 -3.46 -9.24
C PRO A 162 17.71 -3.97 -7.80
N ALA A 163 17.91 -5.27 -7.59
CA ALA A 163 17.92 -5.86 -6.26
C ALA A 163 19.01 -5.23 -5.36
N SER A 164 20.15 -4.88 -5.95
CA SER A 164 21.26 -4.17 -5.30
C SER A 164 20.82 -2.85 -4.64
N ALA A 165 20.08 -2.01 -5.37
CA ALA A 165 19.53 -0.75 -4.88
C ALA A 165 18.48 -0.96 -3.78
N VAL A 166 17.62 -1.97 -3.94
CA VAL A 166 16.59 -2.35 -2.95
C VAL A 166 17.24 -2.79 -1.63
N LEU A 167 18.29 -3.63 -1.69
CA LEU A 167 19.02 -4.10 -0.51
C LEU A 167 19.80 -2.97 0.18
N ALA A 168 20.36 -2.03 -0.59
CA ALA A 168 20.99 -0.85 -0.02
C ALA A 168 19.98 0.00 0.77
N GLU A 169 18.77 0.21 0.23
CA GLU A 169 17.70 0.91 0.95
C GLU A 169 17.22 0.14 2.19
N ALA A 170 17.14 -1.19 2.11
CA ALA A 170 16.79 -2.05 3.25
C ALA A 170 17.73 -1.86 4.44
N ARG A 171 19.05 -1.86 4.21
CA ARG A 171 20.06 -1.63 5.26
C ARG A 171 19.84 -0.28 5.97
N ARG A 172 19.65 0.79 5.18
CA ARG A 172 19.42 2.14 5.71
C ARG A 172 18.13 2.25 6.52
N ARG A 173 17.08 1.54 6.12
CA ARG A 173 15.82 1.49 6.87
C ARG A 173 16.00 0.80 8.23
N VAL A 174 16.74 -0.29 8.28
CA VAL A 174 17.07 -0.97 9.54
C VAL A 174 17.91 -0.08 10.44
N GLU A 175 18.95 0.58 9.91
CA GLU A 175 19.78 1.54 10.65
C GLU A 175 18.94 2.67 11.28
N ARG A 176 17.83 3.05 10.63
CA ARG A 176 16.86 4.04 11.12
C ARG A 176 15.79 3.49 12.07
N GLY A 177 15.94 2.25 12.55
CA GLY A 177 15.00 1.62 13.48
C GLY A 177 13.74 1.06 12.84
N GLN A 178 13.78 0.68 11.56
CA GLN A 178 12.65 0.05 10.84
C GLN A 178 12.88 -1.46 10.62
N PRO A 179 12.60 -2.32 11.61
CA PRO A 179 12.88 -3.76 11.51
C PRO A 179 11.90 -4.54 10.62
N GLU A 180 10.75 -3.96 10.24
CA GLU A 180 9.83 -4.56 9.26
C GLU A 180 9.89 -3.81 7.93
N LEU A 181 10.28 -4.53 6.89
CA LEU A 181 10.31 -4.03 5.52
C LEU A 181 9.03 -4.44 4.80
N VAL A 182 8.31 -3.46 4.27
CA VAL A 182 7.10 -3.68 3.48
C VAL A 182 7.44 -3.48 2.01
N VAL A 183 7.57 -4.58 1.28
CA VAL A 183 7.79 -4.62 -0.16
C VAL A 183 6.52 -4.13 -0.85
N THR A 184 6.63 -3.05 -1.62
CA THR A 184 5.50 -2.41 -2.29
C THR A 184 5.79 -2.15 -3.76
N GLY A 185 4.72 -2.10 -4.55
CA GLY A 185 4.75 -1.71 -5.96
C GLY A 185 3.33 -1.53 -6.45
N ILE A 186 3.18 -1.20 -7.74
CA ILE A 186 1.87 -1.12 -8.38
C ILE A 186 1.38 -2.52 -8.76
N SER A 187 2.20 -3.26 -9.52
CA SER A 187 2.05 -4.68 -9.82
C SER A 187 3.29 -5.41 -9.33
N VAL A 188 3.48 -5.44 -8.01
CA VAL A 188 4.73 -5.92 -7.39
C VAL A 188 5.07 -7.39 -7.73
N GLY A 189 4.06 -8.19 -8.08
CA GLY A 189 4.24 -9.58 -8.53
C GLY A 189 4.96 -9.71 -9.88
N ASP A 190 5.00 -8.62 -10.66
CA ASP A 190 5.78 -8.52 -11.91
C ASP A 190 7.25 -8.15 -11.65
N TYR A 191 7.66 -8.06 -10.38
CA TYR A 191 9.04 -7.77 -10.06
C TYR A 191 9.98 -8.77 -10.74
N ARG A 192 10.90 -8.21 -11.51
CA ARG A 192 12.01 -8.93 -12.09
C ARG A 192 13.25 -8.05 -12.03
N ASP A 193 14.24 -8.48 -11.25
CA ASP A 193 15.49 -7.74 -11.11
C ASP A 193 16.15 -7.54 -12.49
N PRO A 194 16.37 -6.30 -12.96
CA PRO A 194 16.99 -6.04 -14.26
C PRO A 194 18.45 -6.52 -14.32
N GLU A 195 19.14 -6.66 -13.18
CA GLU A 195 20.56 -7.06 -13.14
C GLU A 195 20.72 -8.59 -13.15
N ARG A 196 19.99 -9.30 -12.28
CA ARG A 196 20.19 -10.73 -12.02
C ARG A 196 19.00 -11.60 -12.41
N GLY A 197 17.88 -11.01 -12.80
CA GLY A 197 16.66 -11.73 -13.17
C GLY A 197 15.92 -12.39 -12.02
N LEU A 198 16.21 -12.02 -10.76
CA LEU A 198 15.51 -12.48 -9.56
C LEU A 198 14.01 -12.16 -9.64
N GLU A 199 13.19 -13.10 -9.19
CA GLU A 199 11.76 -12.87 -9.03
C GLU A 199 11.45 -12.28 -7.64
N LEU A 200 10.20 -11.86 -7.42
CA LEU A 200 9.75 -11.26 -6.17
C LEU A 200 10.10 -12.10 -4.94
N GLY A 201 9.86 -13.41 -5.00
CA GLY A 201 10.15 -14.31 -3.88
C GLY A 201 11.64 -14.35 -3.52
N ASP A 202 12.51 -14.35 -4.53
CA ASP A 202 13.97 -14.35 -4.32
C ASP A 202 14.43 -13.04 -3.68
N LEU A 203 13.89 -11.90 -4.14
CA LEU A 203 14.16 -10.60 -3.52
C LEU A 203 13.71 -10.57 -2.04
N MET A 204 12.54 -11.12 -1.73
CA MET A 204 12.03 -11.18 -0.36
C MET A 204 12.93 -12.03 0.55
N LEU A 205 13.51 -13.13 0.04
CA LEU A 205 14.50 -13.93 0.74
C LEU A 205 15.80 -13.16 0.99
N GLU A 206 16.29 -12.39 0.01
CA GLU A 206 17.49 -11.56 0.21
C GLU A 206 17.26 -10.44 1.23
N LEU A 207 16.08 -9.83 1.22
CA LEU A 207 15.67 -8.83 2.22
C LEU A 207 15.64 -9.41 3.63
N ALA A 208 15.13 -10.63 3.80
CA ALA A 208 15.07 -11.30 5.11
C ALA A 208 16.46 -11.59 5.72
N ARG A 209 17.49 -11.72 4.87
CA ARG A 209 18.88 -11.95 5.26
C ARG A 209 19.61 -10.68 5.67
N VAL A 210 19.07 -9.50 5.39
CA VAL A 210 19.67 -8.24 5.82
C VAL A 210 19.71 -8.19 7.35
N PRO A 211 20.89 -7.99 7.98
CA PRO A 211 21.00 -7.91 9.43
C PRO A 211 20.05 -6.87 10.02
N GLY A 212 19.36 -7.22 11.11
CA GLY A 212 18.37 -6.37 11.78
C GLY A 212 16.97 -6.31 11.13
N VAL A 213 16.76 -6.97 9.98
CA VAL A 213 15.40 -7.23 9.49
C VAL A 213 14.76 -8.34 10.31
N GLU A 214 13.63 -8.03 10.93
CA GLU A 214 12.78 -8.97 11.67
C GLU A 214 11.63 -9.49 10.80
N ARG A 215 11.14 -8.69 9.85
CA ARG A 215 10.01 -9.05 8.97
C ARG A 215 10.13 -8.47 7.58
N VAL A 216 9.71 -9.26 6.61
CA VAL A 216 9.47 -8.86 5.22
C VAL A 216 8.01 -9.12 4.89
N ARG A 217 7.27 -8.06 4.57
CA ARG A 217 5.83 -8.14 4.26
C ARG A 217 5.56 -7.65 2.85
N LEU A 218 4.65 -8.32 2.15
CA LEU A 218 4.19 -7.88 0.85
C LEU A 218 2.98 -6.93 0.97
N SER A 219 2.91 -5.89 0.13
CA SER A 219 1.79 -4.95 0.14
C SER A 219 0.48 -5.55 -0.37
N SER A 220 0.53 -6.10 -1.59
CA SER A 220 -0.58 -6.60 -2.42
C SER A 220 0.01 -7.36 -3.60
N VAL A 221 -0.63 -8.42 -4.10
CA VAL A 221 -0.15 -9.17 -5.27
C VAL A 221 -1.34 -9.69 -6.05
N GLU A 222 -1.31 -9.61 -7.38
CA GLU A 222 -2.33 -10.21 -8.22
C GLU A 222 -2.27 -11.74 -8.13
N VAL A 223 -3.42 -12.41 -8.22
CA VAL A 223 -3.49 -13.87 -8.02
C VAL A 223 -2.61 -14.64 -9.01
N ILE A 224 -2.55 -14.16 -10.25
CA ILE A 224 -1.73 -14.72 -11.32
C ILE A 224 -0.22 -14.53 -11.09
N HIS A 225 0.16 -13.65 -10.17
CA HIS A 225 1.56 -13.38 -9.82
C HIS A 225 1.98 -14.01 -8.49
N VAL A 226 1.13 -14.87 -7.91
CA VAL A 226 1.52 -15.77 -6.81
C VAL A 226 2.30 -16.95 -7.39
N LYS A 227 3.50 -16.66 -7.87
CA LYS A 227 4.42 -17.61 -8.51
C LYS A 227 5.09 -18.53 -7.48
N ASP A 228 5.71 -19.60 -7.97
CA ASP A 228 6.44 -20.56 -7.15
C ASP A 228 7.54 -19.91 -6.30
N SER A 229 8.23 -18.89 -6.81
CA SER A 229 9.25 -18.16 -6.04
C SER A 229 8.67 -17.52 -4.78
N LEU A 230 7.49 -16.89 -4.88
CA LEU A 230 6.82 -16.28 -3.73
C LEU A 230 6.31 -17.36 -2.75
N MET A 231 5.73 -18.45 -3.26
CA MET A 231 5.29 -19.57 -2.41
C MET A 231 6.47 -20.20 -1.65
N ARG A 232 7.62 -20.41 -2.33
CA ARG A 232 8.85 -20.89 -1.69
C ARG A 232 9.35 -19.93 -0.61
N ALA A 233 9.34 -18.63 -0.88
CA ALA A 233 9.78 -17.63 0.09
C ALA A 233 8.91 -17.64 1.36
N LEU A 234 7.59 -17.68 1.21
CA LEU A 234 6.63 -17.78 2.32
C LEU A 234 6.77 -19.08 3.12
N ALA A 235 7.11 -20.19 2.46
CA ALA A 235 7.24 -21.49 3.12
C ALA A 235 8.60 -21.67 3.82
N ALA A 236 9.67 -21.14 3.25
CA ALA A 236 11.04 -21.42 3.71
C ALA A 236 11.58 -20.40 4.71
N GLU A 237 11.09 -19.17 4.72
CA GLU A 237 11.66 -18.07 5.51
C GLU A 237 10.63 -17.48 6.48
N PRO A 238 10.75 -17.75 7.80
CA PRO A 238 9.81 -17.25 8.81
C PRO A 238 9.69 -15.72 8.89
N LYS A 239 10.72 -14.97 8.46
CA LYS A 239 10.63 -13.50 8.39
C LYS A 239 9.73 -13.02 7.25
N VAL A 240 9.52 -13.82 6.21
CA VAL A 240 8.56 -13.53 5.14
C VAL A 240 7.15 -13.80 5.67
N CYS A 241 6.42 -12.72 5.95
CA CYS A 241 5.17 -12.76 6.69
C CYS A 241 4.08 -13.55 5.93
N PRO A 242 3.35 -14.48 6.57
CA PRO A 242 2.32 -15.30 5.96
C PRO A 242 1.00 -14.52 5.81
N HIS A 243 1.06 -13.37 5.17
CA HIS A 243 -0.09 -12.53 4.84
C HIS A 243 0.03 -12.07 3.40
N LEU A 244 -0.93 -12.47 2.57
CA LEU A 244 -1.07 -11.98 1.21
C LEU A 244 -2.37 -11.20 1.06
N HIS A 245 -2.26 -10.02 0.45
CA HIS A 245 -3.42 -9.27 0.00
C HIS A 245 -3.57 -9.51 -1.50
N ILE A 246 -4.59 -10.29 -1.88
CA ILE A 246 -4.79 -10.80 -3.25
C ILE A 246 -6.11 -10.25 -3.80
N PRO A 247 -6.11 -9.15 -4.58
CA PRO A 247 -7.32 -8.49 -5.06
C PRO A 247 -8.18 -9.40 -5.96
N LEU A 248 -9.39 -9.74 -5.51
CA LEU A 248 -10.37 -10.52 -6.27
C LEU A 248 -11.10 -9.63 -7.28
N GLN A 249 -11.41 -8.39 -6.88
CA GLN A 249 -12.25 -7.41 -7.59
C GLN A 249 -13.72 -7.84 -7.76
N SER A 250 -13.99 -9.03 -8.28
CA SER A 250 -15.32 -9.63 -8.40
C SER A 250 -15.21 -11.17 -8.37
N GLY A 251 -16.26 -11.85 -7.92
CA GLY A 251 -16.37 -13.31 -8.03
C GLY A 251 -17.26 -13.78 -9.17
N ASP A 252 -17.57 -12.89 -10.12
CA ASP A 252 -18.32 -13.21 -11.33
C ASP A 252 -17.42 -13.14 -12.57
N ASP A 253 -17.39 -14.21 -13.37
CA ASP A 253 -16.52 -14.30 -14.55
C ASP A 253 -16.89 -13.28 -15.64
N GLY A 254 -18.17 -12.94 -15.79
CA GLY A 254 -18.62 -11.92 -16.74
C GLY A 254 -18.16 -10.51 -16.34
N VAL A 255 -18.26 -10.17 -15.05
CA VAL A 255 -17.73 -8.93 -14.48
C VAL A 255 -16.21 -8.89 -14.54
N LEU A 256 -15.52 -9.97 -14.17
CA LEU A 256 -14.06 -10.09 -14.27
C LEU A 256 -13.56 -9.90 -15.71
N ALA A 257 -14.20 -10.52 -16.70
CA ALA A 257 -13.88 -10.33 -18.10
C ALA A 257 -14.11 -8.87 -18.55
N ALA A 258 -15.23 -8.25 -18.14
CA ALA A 258 -15.51 -6.84 -18.43
C ALA A 258 -14.55 -5.86 -17.73
N MET A 259 -14.01 -6.26 -16.57
CA MET A 259 -12.92 -5.57 -15.87
C MET A 259 -11.56 -5.75 -16.56
N GLY A 260 -11.44 -6.64 -17.55
CA GLY A 260 -10.16 -6.98 -18.19
C GLY A 260 -9.24 -7.79 -17.28
N ARG A 261 -9.79 -8.66 -16.41
CA ARG A 261 -8.98 -9.56 -15.58
C ARG A 261 -8.61 -10.82 -16.38
N HIS A 262 -7.41 -11.32 -16.14
CA HIS A 262 -6.84 -12.50 -16.83
C HIS A 262 -7.01 -13.78 -16.01
N TYR A 263 -8.10 -13.86 -15.23
CA TYR A 263 -8.45 -15.00 -14.42
C TYR A 263 -9.96 -15.06 -14.20
N THR A 264 -10.44 -16.26 -13.91
CA THR A 264 -11.81 -16.58 -13.47
C THR A 264 -11.89 -16.68 -11.95
N ALA A 265 -13.10 -16.64 -11.40
CA ALA A 265 -13.34 -16.88 -9.98
C ALA A 265 -12.87 -18.29 -9.56
N ALA A 266 -13.05 -19.28 -10.43
CA ALA A 266 -12.60 -20.65 -10.18
C ALA A 266 -11.06 -20.75 -10.14
N GLU A 267 -10.34 -20.05 -11.03
CA GLU A 267 -8.88 -19.97 -10.98
C GLU A 267 -8.40 -19.28 -9.72
N TYR A 268 -9.03 -18.17 -9.33
CA TYR A 268 -8.69 -17.48 -8.08
C TYR A 268 -8.80 -18.42 -6.88
N LEU A 269 -9.92 -19.16 -6.78
CA LEU A 269 -10.16 -20.12 -5.69
C LEU A 269 -9.09 -21.22 -5.66
N ARG A 270 -8.75 -21.81 -6.82
CA ARG A 270 -7.70 -22.84 -6.91
C ARG A 270 -6.33 -22.32 -6.46
N HIS A 271 -5.97 -21.09 -6.83
CA HIS A 271 -4.69 -20.50 -6.40
C HIS A 271 -4.65 -20.26 -4.90
N VAL A 272 -5.74 -19.76 -4.31
CA VAL A 272 -5.83 -19.56 -2.86
C VAL A 272 -5.81 -20.90 -2.10
N GLU A 273 -6.45 -21.93 -2.65
CA GLU A 273 -6.41 -23.29 -2.10
C GLU A 273 -4.99 -23.87 -2.14
N ALA A 274 -4.31 -23.79 -3.29
CA ALA A 274 -2.92 -24.24 -3.44
C ALA A 274 -1.97 -23.49 -2.48
N LEU A 275 -2.14 -22.18 -2.35
CA LEU A 275 -1.39 -21.35 -1.41
C LEU A 275 -1.55 -21.84 0.04
N ARG A 276 -2.77 -22.17 0.47
CA ARG A 276 -3.03 -22.69 1.82
C ARG A 276 -2.53 -24.12 2.02
N ALA A 277 -2.49 -24.93 0.97
CA ALA A 277 -1.92 -26.27 1.05
C ALA A 277 -0.41 -26.22 1.36
N VAL A 278 0.30 -25.22 0.80
CA VAL A 278 1.74 -25.03 1.03
C VAL A 278 2.02 -24.25 2.31
N ILE A 279 1.21 -23.22 2.61
CA ILE A 279 1.35 -22.37 3.79
C ILE A 279 0.04 -22.38 4.58
N PRO A 280 -0.20 -23.39 5.44
CA PRO A 280 -1.47 -23.51 6.17
C PRO A 280 -1.83 -22.29 7.03
N ALA A 281 -0.81 -21.57 7.54
CA ALA A 281 -0.99 -20.38 8.36
C ALA A 281 -1.23 -19.08 7.56
N VAL A 282 -1.29 -19.14 6.22
CA VAL A 282 -1.41 -17.92 5.40
C VAL A 282 -2.76 -17.24 5.60
N ASN A 283 -2.69 -15.96 5.97
CA ASN A 283 -3.84 -15.10 5.99
C ASN A 283 -4.01 -14.41 4.63
N VAL A 284 -5.22 -14.49 4.06
CA VAL A 284 -5.55 -13.88 2.78
C VAL A 284 -6.60 -12.79 2.97
N THR A 285 -6.26 -11.58 2.54
CA THR A 285 -7.19 -10.43 2.45
C THR A 285 -7.36 -10.01 1.00
N THR A 286 -8.42 -9.26 0.69
CA THR A 286 -8.74 -8.95 -0.72
C THR A 286 -9.38 -7.57 -0.89
N ASP A 287 -9.39 -7.10 -2.13
CA ASP A 287 -10.17 -5.95 -2.58
C ASP A 287 -11.35 -6.45 -3.44
N VAL A 288 -12.51 -5.80 -3.31
CA VAL A 288 -13.68 -6.02 -4.16
C VAL A 288 -14.21 -4.67 -4.66
N ILE A 289 -14.49 -4.58 -5.95
CA ILE A 289 -15.17 -3.43 -6.57
C ILE A 289 -16.65 -3.78 -6.75
N VAL A 290 -17.53 -3.04 -6.08
CA VAL A 290 -18.99 -3.21 -6.20
C VAL A 290 -19.60 -2.14 -7.10
N GLY A 291 -20.66 -2.52 -7.80
CA GLY A 291 -21.39 -1.71 -8.76
C GLY A 291 -20.59 -1.38 -10.01
N PHE A 292 -19.74 -2.30 -10.45
CA PHE A 292 -19.13 -2.24 -11.77
C PHE A 292 -20.22 -2.20 -12.86
N PRO A 293 -20.01 -1.58 -14.04
CA PRO A 293 -21.10 -1.31 -15.00
C PRO A 293 -21.89 -2.54 -15.49
N THR A 294 -21.28 -3.72 -15.44
CA THR A 294 -21.89 -5.00 -15.83
C THR A 294 -22.39 -5.83 -14.64
N GLU A 295 -22.27 -5.34 -13.40
CA GLU A 295 -22.64 -6.10 -12.20
C GLU A 295 -24.14 -6.02 -11.90
N ASP A 296 -24.82 -7.15 -12.05
CA ASP A 296 -26.20 -7.37 -11.60
C ASP A 296 -26.27 -8.03 -10.21
N GLU A 297 -27.49 -8.29 -9.72
CA GLU A 297 -27.67 -8.91 -8.40
C GLU A 297 -27.11 -10.35 -8.32
N PRO A 298 -27.35 -11.23 -9.30
CA PRO A 298 -26.68 -12.53 -9.35
C PRO A 298 -25.14 -12.45 -9.34
N ALA A 299 -24.52 -11.52 -10.05
CA ALA A 299 -23.07 -11.33 -10.06
C ALA A 299 -22.54 -10.89 -8.69
N PHE A 300 -23.26 -10.00 -8.01
CA PHE A 300 -22.91 -9.61 -6.64
C PHE A 300 -23.03 -10.80 -5.66
N ALA A 301 -24.07 -11.63 -5.79
CA ALA A 301 -24.22 -12.84 -4.99
C ALA A 301 -23.08 -13.85 -5.21
N ARG A 302 -22.66 -14.05 -6.47
CA ARG A 302 -21.48 -14.88 -6.79
C ARG A 302 -20.19 -14.31 -6.20
N THR A 303 -20.05 -12.99 -6.15
CA THR A 303 -18.92 -12.33 -5.49
C THR A 303 -18.88 -12.62 -4.00
N LEU A 304 -20.01 -12.54 -3.29
CA LEU A 304 -20.08 -12.92 -1.88
C LEU A 304 -19.70 -14.40 -1.67
N ALA A 305 -20.25 -15.30 -2.48
CA ALA A 305 -19.94 -16.73 -2.41
C ALA A 305 -18.46 -17.03 -2.67
N ALA A 306 -17.84 -16.35 -3.65
CA ALA A 306 -16.41 -16.52 -3.94
C ALA A 306 -15.52 -16.05 -2.79
N VAL A 307 -15.83 -14.91 -2.16
CA VAL A 307 -15.09 -14.41 -0.98
C VAL A 307 -15.21 -15.41 0.19
N GLU A 308 -16.39 -16.00 0.39
CA GLU A 308 -16.61 -17.02 1.41
C GLU A 308 -15.84 -18.31 1.14
N ALA A 309 -15.96 -18.85 -0.07
CA ALA A 309 -15.25 -20.07 -0.49
C ALA A 309 -13.73 -19.88 -0.45
N ALA A 310 -13.23 -18.69 -0.80
CA ALA A 310 -11.82 -18.33 -0.68
C ALA A 310 -11.37 -18.15 0.78
N GLY A 311 -12.25 -18.26 1.77
CA GLY A 311 -11.90 -18.15 3.19
C GLY A 311 -11.28 -16.80 3.56
N ILE A 312 -11.60 -15.74 2.83
CA ILE A 312 -11.03 -14.41 3.02
C ILE A 312 -11.34 -13.89 4.42
N THR A 313 -10.34 -13.32 5.10
CA THR A 313 -10.49 -12.83 6.48
C THR A 313 -10.82 -11.34 6.55
N ARG A 314 -10.49 -10.58 5.49
CA ARG A 314 -10.83 -9.16 5.37
C ARG A 314 -10.98 -8.75 3.91
N VAL A 315 -12.03 -7.98 3.63
CA VAL A 315 -12.32 -7.41 2.32
C VAL A 315 -12.29 -5.89 2.42
N HIS A 316 -11.51 -5.23 1.56
CA HIS A 316 -11.64 -3.81 1.33
C HIS A 316 -12.59 -3.60 0.14
N THR A 317 -13.75 -2.99 0.43
CA THR A 317 -14.79 -2.78 -0.58
C THR A 317 -14.75 -1.36 -1.13
N PHE A 318 -14.60 -1.26 -2.45
CA PHE A 318 -14.61 -0.01 -3.19
C PHE A 318 -15.85 0.05 -4.08
N PRO A 319 -16.68 1.10 -4.01
CA PRO A 319 -17.67 1.33 -5.06
C PRO A 319 -16.94 1.71 -6.37
N TYR A 320 -17.42 1.19 -7.50
CA TYR A 320 -16.91 1.58 -8.81
C TYR A 320 -16.97 3.10 -8.99
N SER A 321 -15.83 3.69 -9.34
CA SER A 321 -15.67 5.12 -9.61
C SER A 321 -15.20 5.28 -11.05
N PRO A 322 -16.04 5.73 -11.99
CA PRO A 322 -15.65 5.88 -13.39
C PRO A 322 -14.52 6.90 -13.51
N ARG A 323 -13.46 6.59 -14.26
CA ARG A 323 -12.29 7.47 -14.44
C ARG A 323 -12.15 7.90 -15.89
N PRO A 324 -12.00 9.22 -16.15
CA PRO A 324 -11.77 9.73 -17.50
C PRO A 324 -10.60 9.02 -18.19
N GLY A 325 -10.82 8.60 -19.43
CA GLY A 325 -9.83 7.94 -20.27
C GLY A 325 -9.73 6.42 -20.10
N THR A 326 -10.46 5.83 -19.15
CA THR A 326 -10.45 4.37 -18.95
C THR A 326 -11.39 3.64 -19.90
N VAL A 327 -11.14 2.35 -20.16
CA VAL A 327 -12.01 1.52 -21.00
C VAL A 327 -13.41 1.40 -20.38
N ALA A 328 -13.49 1.23 -19.06
CA ALA A 328 -14.73 1.07 -18.32
C ALA A 328 -15.57 2.36 -18.29
N GLU A 329 -14.98 3.54 -18.52
CA GLU A 329 -15.74 4.78 -18.69
C GLU A 329 -16.78 4.65 -19.81
N ARG A 330 -16.41 4.00 -20.92
CA ARG A 330 -17.29 3.80 -22.08
C ARG A 330 -18.45 2.84 -21.81
N LEU A 331 -18.36 2.02 -20.76
CA LEU A 331 -19.46 1.16 -20.33
C LEU A 331 -20.56 1.94 -19.59
N GLY A 332 -20.26 3.16 -19.17
CA GLY A 332 -21.11 4.03 -18.37
C GLY A 332 -21.11 3.66 -16.88
N ASP A 333 -21.88 4.38 -16.08
CA ASP A 333 -22.10 4.06 -14.66
C ASP A 333 -23.57 3.69 -14.42
N ARG A 334 -23.91 2.42 -14.69
CA ARG A 334 -25.30 1.93 -14.75
C ARG A 334 -25.88 1.56 -13.39
N VAL A 335 -25.03 1.24 -12.41
CA VAL A 335 -25.48 0.80 -11.08
C VAL A 335 -25.77 2.02 -10.20
N PRO A 336 -27.00 2.21 -9.70
CA PRO A 336 -27.35 3.39 -8.91
C PRO A 336 -26.48 3.53 -7.64
N PRO A 337 -26.18 4.77 -7.18
CA PRO A 337 -25.40 4.99 -5.97
C PRO A 337 -25.96 4.33 -4.71
N ALA A 338 -27.29 4.25 -4.59
CA ALA A 338 -27.96 3.56 -3.48
C ALA A 338 -27.62 2.07 -3.47
N GLU A 339 -27.53 1.45 -4.64
CA GLU A 339 -27.22 0.03 -4.79
C GLU A 339 -25.73 -0.24 -4.52
N LYS A 340 -24.83 0.62 -5.03
CA LYS A 340 -23.39 0.58 -4.65
C LYS A 340 -23.19 0.66 -3.14
N LYS A 341 -23.97 1.52 -2.46
CA LYS A 341 -23.93 1.68 -1.01
C LYS A 341 -24.43 0.43 -0.30
N ARG A 342 -25.56 -0.15 -0.74
CA ARG A 342 -26.12 -1.40 -0.19
C ARG A 342 -25.12 -2.56 -0.30
N ARG A 343 -24.58 -2.79 -1.51
CA ARG A 343 -23.56 -3.82 -1.78
C ARG A 343 -22.29 -3.62 -0.95
N SER A 344 -21.83 -2.36 -0.86
CA SER A 344 -20.67 -2.02 -0.01
C SER A 344 -20.91 -2.33 1.47
N GLN A 345 -22.12 -2.07 1.99
CA GLN A 345 -22.48 -2.37 3.38
C GLN A 345 -22.55 -3.88 3.62
N ALA A 346 -23.17 -4.62 2.70
CA ALA A 346 -23.24 -6.08 2.77
C ALA A 346 -21.84 -6.72 2.81
N MET A 347 -20.95 -6.32 1.90
CA MET A 347 -19.58 -6.84 1.85
C MET A 347 -18.75 -6.46 3.09
N ARG A 348 -18.92 -5.24 3.63
CA ARG A 348 -18.27 -4.84 4.90
C ARG A 348 -18.78 -5.65 6.09
N GLY A 349 -20.09 -5.89 6.16
CA GLY A 349 -20.69 -6.75 7.19
C GLY A 349 -20.13 -8.17 7.14
N PHE A 350 -20.07 -8.75 5.94
CA PHE A 350 -19.43 -10.04 5.70
C PHE A 350 -17.95 -10.04 6.16
N SER A 351 -17.18 -9.03 5.73
CA SER A 351 -15.77 -8.88 6.13
C SER A 351 -15.58 -8.77 7.64
N GLU A 352 -16.45 -8.08 8.37
CA GLU A 352 -16.34 -7.93 9.82
C GLU A 352 -16.55 -9.28 10.52
N VAL A 353 -17.55 -10.06 10.09
CA VAL A 353 -17.80 -11.41 10.61
C VAL A 353 -16.57 -12.31 10.39
N ARG A 354 -16.03 -12.34 9.17
CA ARG A 354 -14.83 -13.14 8.85
C ARG A 354 -13.60 -12.69 9.62
N SER A 355 -13.39 -11.38 9.75
CA SER A 355 -12.26 -10.82 10.50
C SER A 355 -12.36 -11.14 11.99
N ARG A 356 -13.58 -11.15 12.54
CA ARG A 356 -13.83 -11.56 13.92
C ARG A 356 -13.59 -13.07 14.12
N HIS A 357 -14.03 -13.93 13.20
CA HIS A 357 -13.76 -15.37 13.28
C HIS A 357 -12.26 -15.68 13.22
N HIS A 358 -11.52 -15.04 12.32
CA HIS A 358 -10.06 -15.20 12.24
C HIS A 358 -9.37 -14.81 13.56
N ARG A 359 -9.73 -13.67 14.15
CA ARG A 359 -9.21 -13.25 15.45
C ARG A 359 -9.60 -14.22 16.57
N ALA A 360 -10.83 -14.71 16.58
CA ALA A 360 -11.33 -15.63 17.59
C ALA A 360 -10.59 -16.98 17.57
N ALA A 361 -10.23 -17.45 16.38
CA ALA A 361 -9.46 -18.69 16.21
C ALA A 361 -8.03 -18.61 16.81
N LYS A 362 -7.54 -17.40 17.08
CA LYS A 362 -6.21 -17.17 17.69
C LYS A 362 -6.26 -17.06 19.22
N LEU A 363 -7.44 -17.06 19.84
CA LEU A 363 -7.53 -16.98 21.30
C LEU A 363 -6.93 -18.23 21.96
N GLY A 364 -6.12 -18.03 23.00
CA GLY A 364 -5.34 -19.09 23.65
C GLY A 364 -4.02 -19.44 22.94
N ALA A 365 -3.75 -18.87 21.76
CA ALA A 365 -2.50 -19.11 21.04
C ALA A 365 -1.36 -18.20 21.53
N HIS A 366 -0.12 -18.66 21.29
CA HIS A 366 1.09 -17.87 21.46
C HIS A 366 1.49 -17.26 20.11
N GLU A 367 1.76 -15.97 20.10
CA GLU A 367 2.02 -15.19 18.89
C GLU A 367 3.20 -14.23 19.08
N ARG A 368 3.88 -13.87 17.99
CA ARG A 368 4.90 -12.81 18.00
C ARG A 368 4.34 -11.51 17.47
N VAL A 369 4.42 -10.43 18.24
CA VAL A 369 3.88 -9.11 17.89
C VAL A 369 5.01 -8.11 17.70
N LEU A 370 5.07 -7.49 16.52
CA LEU A 370 5.94 -6.33 16.30
C LEU A 370 5.21 -5.07 16.74
N VAL A 371 5.75 -4.39 17.74
CA VAL A 371 5.11 -3.21 18.36
C VAL A 371 5.35 -1.97 17.50
N ASP A 372 4.28 -1.37 17.00
CA ASP A 372 4.34 -0.18 16.12
C ASP A 372 3.81 1.11 16.77
N LYS A 373 3.00 0.99 17.83
CA LYS A 373 2.53 2.14 18.62
C LYS A 373 2.70 1.88 20.10
N VAL A 374 3.20 2.90 20.79
CA VAL A 374 3.33 2.96 22.24
C VAL A 374 2.63 4.23 22.69
N ALA A 375 1.63 4.10 23.55
CA ALA A 375 0.92 5.20 24.19
C ALA A 375 0.91 4.99 25.70
N ALA A 376 0.64 6.04 26.47
CA ALA A 376 0.61 5.98 27.93
C ALA A 376 -0.41 4.96 28.47
N SER A 377 -1.50 4.70 27.73
CA SER A 377 -2.56 3.77 28.12
C SER A 377 -2.38 2.34 27.63
N GLN A 378 -1.68 2.13 26.50
CA GLN A 378 -1.51 0.81 25.89
C GLN A 378 -0.44 0.83 24.79
N CYS A 379 0.10 -0.35 24.48
CA CYS A 379 0.88 -0.58 23.27
C CYS A 379 0.02 -1.33 22.23
N SER A 380 0.33 -1.17 20.95
CA SER A 380 -0.26 -1.99 19.89
C SER A 380 0.77 -2.39 18.84
N GLY A 381 0.54 -3.53 18.22
CA GLY A 381 1.37 -4.04 17.15
C GLY A 381 0.60 -5.01 16.25
N TYR A 382 1.34 -5.69 15.36
CA TYR A 382 0.79 -6.70 14.47
C TYR A 382 1.54 -8.02 14.62
N THR A 383 0.82 -9.12 14.47
CA THR A 383 1.41 -10.46 14.27
C THR A 383 1.88 -10.64 12.83
N ALA A 384 2.57 -11.74 12.53
CA ALA A 384 3.11 -11.99 11.20
C ALA A 384 1.99 -12.05 10.13
N ASP A 385 0.84 -12.65 10.48
CA ASP A 385 -0.34 -12.76 9.62
C ASP A 385 -1.18 -11.47 9.51
N TYR A 386 -0.69 -10.36 10.07
CA TYR A 386 -1.32 -9.04 10.09
C TYR A 386 -2.53 -8.89 11.02
N THR A 387 -2.70 -9.79 12.00
CA THR A 387 -3.64 -9.58 13.10
C THR A 387 -3.12 -8.53 14.09
N ARG A 388 -3.96 -7.55 14.40
CA ARG A 388 -3.66 -6.48 15.36
C ARG A 388 -3.75 -6.98 16.79
N CYS A 389 -2.75 -6.66 17.60
CA CYS A 389 -2.69 -6.99 19.02
C CYS A 389 -2.51 -5.74 19.88
N TYR A 390 -3.15 -5.73 21.04
CA TYR A 390 -3.08 -4.70 22.06
C TYR A 390 -2.43 -5.28 23.32
N LEU A 391 -1.40 -4.60 23.82
CA LEU A 391 -0.65 -4.99 25.00
C LEU A 391 -0.77 -3.92 26.09
N PRO A 392 -0.55 -4.27 27.37
CA PRO A 392 -0.47 -3.30 28.46
C PRO A 392 0.56 -2.20 28.19
N ALA A 393 0.33 -1.01 28.74
CA ALA A 393 1.30 0.07 28.70
C ALA A 393 2.64 -0.38 29.31
N GLY A 394 3.76 0.03 28.70
CA GLY A 394 5.10 -0.33 29.17
C GLY A 394 5.52 -1.78 28.91
N ALA A 395 4.65 -2.63 28.33
CA ALA A 395 4.98 -4.03 28.07
C ALA A 395 6.13 -4.21 27.06
N ALA A 396 6.36 -3.24 26.18
CA ALA A 396 7.30 -3.35 25.07
C ALA A 396 7.64 -1.97 24.47
N ALA A 397 8.85 -1.84 23.94
CA ALA A 397 9.28 -0.65 23.20
C ALA A 397 8.82 -0.70 21.74
N ARG A 398 8.67 0.48 21.11
CA ARG A 398 8.41 0.56 19.66
C ARG A 398 9.54 -0.13 18.90
N GLY A 399 9.19 -0.94 17.90
CA GLY A 399 10.16 -1.70 17.10
C GLY A 399 10.55 -3.05 17.69
N SER A 400 10.18 -3.36 18.94
CA SER A 400 10.44 -4.67 19.52
C SER A 400 9.46 -5.74 19.02
N LEU A 401 9.98 -6.96 18.83
CA LEU A 401 9.21 -8.15 18.52
C LEU A 401 9.04 -8.98 19.79
N VAL A 402 7.81 -9.09 20.30
CA VAL A 402 7.52 -9.69 21.60
C VAL A 402 6.59 -10.89 21.49
N ASP A 403 6.86 -11.93 22.27
CA ASP A 403 5.97 -13.08 22.43
C ASP A 403 4.79 -12.72 23.34
N VAL A 404 3.59 -13.08 22.90
CA VAL A 404 2.34 -12.75 23.59
C VAL A 404 1.42 -13.95 23.64
N HIS A 405 0.56 -13.99 24.65
CA HIS A 405 -0.57 -14.91 24.73
C HIS A 405 -1.86 -14.16 24.37
N CYS A 406 -2.61 -14.65 23.39
CA CYS A 406 -3.86 -14.04 22.92
C CYS A 406 -5.02 -14.34 23.89
N LEU A 407 -5.60 -13.31 24.54
CA LEU A 407 -6.55 -13.49 25.64
C LEU A 407 -8.00 -13.34 25.20
N GLU A 408 -8.36 -12.20 24.61
CA GLU A 408 -9.74 -11.88 24.25
C GLU A 408 -9.80 -10.98 23.01
N LEU A 409 -10.95 -10.99 22.34
CA LEU A 409 -11.23 -10.03 21.27
C LEU A 409 -11.32 -8.62 21.88
N PHE A 410 -10.62 -7.66 21.28
CA PHE A 410 -10.62 -6.29 21.76
C PHE A 410 -10.52 -5.29 20.60
N ALA A 411 -11.52 -4.41 20.48
CA ALA A 411 -11.66 -3.47 19.38
C ALA A 411 -11.55 -4.18 18.00
N ASP A 412 -10.66 -3.70 17.12
CA ASP A 412 -10.35 -4.26 15.81
C ASP A 412 -9.26 -5.36 15.84
N GLY A 413 -8.83 -5.78 17.03
CA GLY A 413 -7.73 -6.72 17.25
C GLY A 413 -7.99 -7.71 18.38
N ILE A 414 -6.91 -8.12 19.03
CA ILE A 414 -6.87 -9.04 20.17
C ILE A 414 -6.13 -8.37 21.31
N ARG A 415 -6.66 -8.45 22.54
CA ARG A 415 -5.89 -8.09 23.73
C ARG A 415 -4.98 -9.26 24.09
N ALA A 416 -3.70 -8.98 24.29
CA ALA A 416 -2.67 -9.97 24.54
C ALA A 416 -1.83 -9.60 25.78
N GLY A 417 -1.51 -10.61 26.57
CA GLY A 417 -0.54 -10.48 27.67
C GLY A 417 0.86 -10.74 27.15
N ALA A 418 1.83 -9.90 27.49
CA ALA A 418 3.24 -10.19 27.19
C ALA A 418 3.67 -11.44 27.97
N ILE A 419 4.33 -12.37 27.29
CA ILE A 419 5.01 -13.47 27.95
C ILE A 419 6.34 -12.89 28.44
N LEU A 420 6.38 -12.43 29.68
CA LEU A 420 7.64 -12.06 30.32
C LEU A 420 8.45 -13.35 30.44
N GLY A 421 9.49 -13.49 29.62
CA GLY A 421 10.42 -14.62 29.71
C GLY A 421 10.99 -14.70 31.13
N GLY A 422 10.90 -15.89 31.72
CA GLY A 422 11.60 -16.23 32.95
C GLY A 422 13.09 -16.49 32.71
#